data_AF-A0A520BQK6-F1
#
_entry.id   AF-A0A520BQK6-F1
#
_cell.length_a   1.000
_cell.length_b   1.000
_cell.length_c   1.000
_cell.angle_alpha   90.00
_cell.angle_beta   90.00
_cell.angle_gamma   90.00
#
_symmetry.space_group_name_H-M   'P 1'
#
loop_
_entity.id
_entity.type
_entity.pdbx_description
1 polymer ?
#
loop_
_entity_poly.entity_id
_entity_poly.type
_entity_poly.pdbx_seq_one_letter_code
_entity_poly.pdbx_strand_id
1 'polypeptide(L)' 'MTPKRISLDRGPAMNVVIVTMDSHLASAAERANAVLASTLPGLRLTVHAAAEWGDSPEALARCRADIA' A
#
# COMPACT_ATOMS: atom_id res chain seq x y z
N MET A 1 -30.16 18.65 19.54
CA MET A 1 -29.29 19.02 18.42
C MET A 1 -28.14 18.01 18.39
N THR A 2 -28.19 17.01 17.53
CA THR A 2 -27.15 15.96 17.44
C THR A 2 -25.99 16.50 16.60
N PRO A 3 -24.73 16.45 17.07
CA PRO A 3 -23.61 17.00 16.32
C PRO A 3 -23.43 16.24 14.99
N LYS A 4 -23.31 17.00 13.90
CA LYS A 4 -23.04 16.48 12.55
C LYS A 4 -21.63 15.86 12.55
N ARG A 5 -21.51 14.60 12.11
CA ARG A 5 -20.21 13.96 11.89
C ARG A 5 -19.42 14.75 10.85
N ILE A 6 -18.37 15.43 11.31
CA ILE A 6 -17.32 16.00 10.46
C ILE A 6 -16.31 14.87 10.21
N SER A 7 -16.61 14.02 9.22
CA SER A 7 -15.58 13.16 8.67
C SER A 7 -14.57 14.05 7.96
N LEU A 8 -13.31 14.03 8.38
CA LEU A 8 -12.24 14.55 7.55
C LEU A 8 -12.35 13.82 6.20
N ASP A 9 -12.57 14.58 5.13
CA ASP A 9 -12.51 14.04 3.77
C ASP A 9 -11.06 13.64 3.53
N ARG A 10 -10.74 12.40 3.88
CA ARG A 10 -9.47 11.76 3.56
C ARG A 10 -9.60 11.54 2.06
N GLY A 11 -8.89 12.34 1.26
CA GLY A 11 -9.01 12.42 -0.19
C GLY A 11 -9.07 11.04 -0.87
N PRO A 12 -9.45 10.98 -2.17
CA PRO A 12 -9.79 9.73 -2.84
C PRO A 12 -8.80 8.62 -2.49
N ALA A 13 -9.30 7.54 -1.89
CA ALA A 13 -8.48 6.45 -1.39
C ALA A 13 -7.70 5.84 -2.56
N MET A 14 -6.43 6.20 -2.67
CA MET A 14 -5.55 5.75 -3.74
C MET A 14 -4.77 4.54 -3.23
N ASN A 15 -4.93 3.41 -3.91
CA ASN A 15 -4.18 2.20 -3.62
C ASN A 15 -3.15 2.00 -4.73
N VAL A 16 -1.87 2.09 -4.40
CA VAL A 16 -0.77 1.85 -5.33
C VAL A 16 -0.06 0.57 -4.91
N VAL A 17 0.10 -0.35 -5.84
CA VAL A 17 0.80 -1.62 -5.62
C VAL A 17 1.97 -1.71 -6.59
N ILE A 18 3.17 -1.91 -6.05
CA ILE A 18 4.38 -2.18 -6.85
C ILE A 18 4.67 -3.68 -6.76
N VAL A 19 4.77 -4.33 -7.91
CA VAL A 19 5.21 -5.72 -7.99
C VAL A 19 6.59 -5.72 -8.65
N THR A 20 7.57 -6.31 -7.97
CA THR A 20 8.97 -6.33 -8.42
C THR A 20 9.60 -7.69 -8.16
N MET A 21 10.69 -8.03 -8.87
CA MET A 21 11.49 -9.22 -8.57
C MET A 21 12.51 -8.97 -7.44
N ASP A 22 12.74 -7.72 -7.04
CA ASP A 22 13.74 -7.35 -6.03
C ASP A 22 13.14 -7.35 -4.61
N SER A 23 13.60 -8.26 -3.76
CA SER A 23 13.20 -8.35 -2.35
C SER A 23 13.80 -7.25 -1.47
N HIS A 24 14.87 -6.57 -1.91
CA HIS A 24 15.51 -5.52 -1.13
C HIS A 24 14.77 -4.17 -1.19
N LEU A 25 13.77 -4.06 -2.08
CA LEU A 25 13.04 -2.81 -2.31
C LEU A 25 12.13 -2.42 -1.13
N ALA A 26 11.85 -3.33 -0.19
CA ALA A 26 11.00 -3.10 0.97
C ALA A 26 11.39 -1.84 1.76
N SER A 27 12.68 -1.70 2.10
CA SER A 27 13.15 -0.55 2.88
C SER A 27 12.99 0.80 2.15
N ALA A 28 13.12 0.80 0.82
CA ALA A 28 12.92 1.99 0.00
C ALA A 28 11.42 2.35 -0.07
N ALA A 29 10.57 1.35 -0.17
CA ALA A 29 9.12 1.52 -0.16
C ALA A 29 8.59 2.08 1.16
N GLU A 30 9.11 1.62 2.30
CA GLU A 30 8.76 2.16 3.62
C GLU A 30 9.11 3.65 3.74
N ARG A 31 10.31 4.05 3.28
CA ARG A 31 10.71 5.46 3.24
C ARG A 31 9.81 6.28 2.32
N ALA A 32 9.47 5.75 1.14
CA ALA A 32 8.55 6.42 0.22
C ALA A 32 7.15 6.58 0.84
N ASN A 33 6.64 5.55 1.51
CA ASN A 33 5.36 5.60 2.22
C ASN A 33 5.32 6.73 3.25
N ALA A 34 6.37 6.89 4.06
CA ALA A 34 6.44 7.96 5.05
C ALA A 34 6.37 9.36 4.42
N VAL A 35 7.08 9.56 3.29
CA VAL A 35 7.03 10.83 2.54
C VAL A 35 5.65 11.04 1.94
N LEU A 36 5.08 10.03 1.29
CA LEU A 36 3.82 10.14 0.57
C LEU A 36 2.62 10.31 1.51
N ALA A 37 2.66 9.75 2.71
CA ALA A 37 1.63 9.95 3.73
C ALA A 37 1.48 11.43 4.12
N SER A 38 2.57 12.21 4.05
CA SER A 38 2.54 13.65 4.34
C SER A 38 2.01 14.50 3.19
N THR A 39 2.18 14.06 1.94
CA THR A 39 1.84 14.85 0.74
C THR A 39 0.54 14.42 0.09
N LEU A 40 0.13 13.16 0.25
CA LEU A 40 -1.06 12.54 -0.33
C LEU A 40 -1.87 11.81 0.76
N PRO A 41 -2.61 12.55 1.60
CA PRO A 41 -3.45 11.94 2.62
C PRO A 41 -4.48 11.00 1.98
N GLY A 42 -4.44 9.72 2.36
CA GLY A 42 -5.32 8.68 1.79
C GLY A 42 -4.65 7.74 0.79
N LEU A 43 -3.39 7.98 0.43
CA LEU A 43 -2.59 7.01 -0.32
C LEU A 43 -2.19 5.82 0.56
N ARG A 44 -2.37 4.61 0.03
CA ARG A 44 -1.72 3.39 0.51
C ARG A 44 -0.77 2.87 -0.58
N LEU A 45 0.51 2.77 -0.29
CA LEU A 45 1.49 2.14 -1.17
C LEU A 45 1.96 0.80 -0.57
N THR A 46 1.81 -0.28 -1.34
CA THR A 46 2.25 -1.63 -0.99
C THR A 46 3.27 -2.13 -2.02
N VAL A 47 4.23 -2.94 -1.57
CA VAL A 47 5.22 -3.59 -2.45
C VAL A 47 5.21 -5.09 -2.23
N HIS A 48 5.17 -5.85 -3.33
CA HIS A 48 5.26 -7.30 -3.34
C HIS A 48 6.51 -7.74 -4.12
N ALA A 49 7.33 -8.57 -3.48
CA ALA A 49 8.48 -9.20 -4.13
C ALA A 49 8.05 -10.55 -4.75
N ALA A 50 8.00 -10.60 -6.07
CA ALA A 50 7.61 -11.79 -6.83
C ALA A 50 8.61 -12.95 -6.68
N ALA A 51 9.86 -12.65 -6.33
CA ALA A 51 10.86 -13.67 -6.00
C ALA A 51 10.43 -14.56 -4.82
N GLU A 52 9.57 -14.09 -3.92
CA GLU A 52 9.11 -14.85 -2.75
C GLU A 52 7.98 -15.83 -3.06
N TRP A 53 7.35 -15.75 -4.24
CA TRP A 53 6.14 -16.55 -4.54
C TRP A 53 6.41 -18.05 -4.67
N GLY A 54 7.64 -18.44 -5.04
CA GLY A 54 8.03 -19.85 -5.12
C GLY A 54 8.02 -20.52 -3.75
N ASP A 55 8.44 -19.77 -2.72
CA ASP A 55 8.55 -20.26 -1.34
C ASP A 55 7.31 -19.94 -0.50
N SER A 56 6.52 -18.93 -0.90
CA SER A 56 5.36 -18.43 -0.18
C SER A 56 4.15 -18.21 -1.11
N PRO A 57 3.29 -19.23 -1.27
CA PRO A 57 2.02 -19.08 -1.99
C PRO A 57 1.12 -17.99 -1.37
N GLU A 58 1.21 -17.77 -0.05
CA GLU A 58 0.49 -16.67 0.60
C GLU A 58 0.95 -15.28 0.15
N ALA A 59 2.23 -15.09 -0.22
CA ALA A 59 2.70 -13.82 -0.77
C ALA A 59 2.03 -13.48 -2.10
N LEU A 60 1.84 -14.48 -2.97
CA LEU A 60 1.09 -14.31 -4.21
C LEU A 60 -0.40 -14.01 -3.95
N ALA A 61 -1.00 -14.69 -2.97
CA ALA A 61 -2.39 -14.44 -2.59
C ALA A 61 -2.61 -13.01 -2.07
N ARG A 62 -1.70 -12.52 -1.21
CA ARG A 62 -1.72 -11.11 -0.73
C ARG A 62 -1.62 -10.13 -1.90
N CYS A 63 -0.67 -10.35 -2.81
CA CYS A 63 -0.51 -9.50 -4.00
C CYS A 63 -1.80 -9.44 -4.84
N ARG A 64 -2.46 -10.58 -5.06
CA ARG A 64 -3.73 -10.62 -5.81
C ARG A 64 -4.86 -9.88 -5.10
N ALA A 65 -4.94 -9.98 -3.78
CA ALA A 65 -5.95 -9.27 -3.00
C ALA A 65 -5.73 -7.74 -3.04
N ASP A 66 -4.48 -7.28 -3.09
CA ASP A 66 -4.17 -5.85 -3.11
C ASP A 66 -4.43 -5.16 -4.47
N ILE A 67 -4.47 -5.93 -5.57
CA ILE A 67 -4.69 -5.40 -6.94
C ILE A 67 -6.11 -5.62 -7.49
N ALA A 68 -6.97 -6.31 -6.75
CA ALA A 68 -8.38 -6.58 -7.12
C ALA A 68 -9.29 -5.41 -6.74
#